data_AF-A0A5D8YHQ8-F1
#
_entry.id   AF-A0A5D8YHQ8-F1
#
_cell.length_a   1.000
_cell.length_b   1.000
_cell.length_c   1.000
_cell.angle_alpha   90.00
_cell.angle_beta   90.00
_cell.angle_gamma   90.00
#
_symmetry.space_group_name_H-M   'P 1'
#
loop_
_entity.id
_entity.type
_entity.pdbx_description
1 polymer ?
#
loop_
_entity_poly.entity_id
_entity_poly.type
_entity_poly.pdbx_seq_one_letter_code
_entity_poly.pdbx_strand_id
1 'polypeptide(L)'
;MQRNTITTAGALKVGDRFYKLSDKKKKPFEIVQGDTKVTHFRTYKLFCCACDILDNKYMSEALKRRQYSALVKDTQVVYLRSTNDEPVPAF
;
A
#
# COMPACT_ATOMS: atom_id res chain seq x y z
N MET A 1 -4.82 0.74 -14.58
CA MET A 1 -6.09 1.23 -13.97
C MET A 1 -6.28 2.71 -14.29
N GLN A 2 -7.53 3.20 -14.37
CA GLN A 2 -7.79 4.64 -14.44
C GLN A 2 -7.29 5.36 -13.18
N ARG A 3 -6.96 6.65 -13.30
CA ARG A 3 -6.44 7.47 -12.19
C ARG A 3 -7.54 7.66 -11.14
N ASN A 4 -7.20 7.50 -9.85
CA ASN A 4 -8.08 7.74 -8.71
C ASN A 4 -9.36 6.88 -8.69
N THR A 5 -9.27 5.64 -9.13
CA THR A 5 -10.39 4.69 -9.02
C THR A 5 -10.49 4.14 -7.60
N ILE A 6 -11.73 4.07 -7.08
CA ILE A 6 -12.02 3.33 -5.85
C ILE A 6 -11.88 1.84 -6.14
N THR A 7 -10.99 1.20 -5.42
CA THR A 7 -10.71 -0.24 -5.53
C THR A 7 -10.60 -0.84 -4.13
N THR A 8 -10.37 -2.15 -4.06
CA THR A 8 -10.07 -2.84 -2.81
C THR A 8 -8.57 -3.02 -2.65
N ALA A 9 -8.10 -3.02 -1.41
CA ALA A 9 -6.70 -3.26 -1.08
C ALA A 9 -6.15 -4.58 -1.65
N GLY A 10 -7.01 -5.60 -1.78
CA GLY A 10 -6.64 -6.88 -2.37
C GLY A 10 -6.36 -6.83 -3.88
N ALA A 11 -6.80 -5.78 -4.58
CA ALA A 11 -6.50 -5.58 -5.99
C ALA A 11 -5.18 -4.83 -6.24
N LEU A 12 -4.56 -4.30 -5.18
CA LEU A 12 -3.29 -3.58 -5.26
C LEU A 12 -2.10 -4.54 -5.22
N LYS A 13 -1.03 -4.19 -5.93
CA LYS A 13 0.26 -4.88 -5.96
C LYS A 13 1.25 -4.20 -5.02
N VAL A 14 2.32 -4.91 -4.65
CA VAL A 14 3.44 -4.34 -3.89
C VAL A 14 4.07 -3.20 -4.70
N GLY A 15 4.30 -2.05 -4.05
CA GLY A 15 4.76 -0.82 -4.70
C GLY A 15 3.63 0.11 -5.15
N ASP A 16 2.37 -0.35 -5.16
CA ASP A 16 1.24 0.51 -5.49
C ASP A 16 0.96 1.51 -4.35
N ARG A 17 0.68 2.75 -4.75
CA ARG A 17 0.31 3.82 -3.83
C ARG A 17 -1.20 3.99 -3.78
N PHE A 18 -1.72 4.35 -2.62
CA PHE A 18 -3.15 4.54 -2.42
C PHE A 18 -3.49 5.49 -1.26
N TYR A 19 -4.72 5.99 -1.26
CA TYR A 19 -5.33 6.61 -0.08
C TYR A 19 -6.35 5.66 0.54
N LYS A 20 -6.40 5.62 1.88
CA LYS A 20 -7.51 4.98 2.58
C LYS A 20 -8.73 5.89 2.48
N LEU A 21 -9.87 5.35 2.05
CA LEU A 21 -11.12 6.13 1.98
C LEU A 21 -11.58 6.65 3.34
N SER A 22 -11.26 5.92 4.41
CA SER A 22 -11.55 6.32 5.79
C SER A 22 -10.63 7.44 6.30
N ASP A 23 -9.50 7.73 5.64
CA ASP A 23 -8.54 8.72 6.10
C ASP A 23 -8.90 10.12 5.60
N LYS A 24 -9.43 10.95 6.50
CA LYS A 24 -9.77 12.36 6.22
C LYS A 24 -8.54 13.19 5.81
N LYS A 25 -7.34 12.82 6.26
CA LYS A 25 -6.10 13.53 5.94
C LYS A 25 -5.53 13.14 4.58
N LYS A 26 -6.11 12.13 3.91
CA LYS A 26 -5.66 11.61 2.61
C LYS A 26 -4.14 11.38 2.59
N LYS A 27 -3.60 10.70 3.61
CA LYS A 27 -2.17 10.39 3.64
C LYS A 27 -1.87 9.28 2.65
N PRO A 28 -0.83 9.43 1.80
CA PRO A 28 -0.47 8.40 0.84
C PRO A 28 0.17 7.21 1.55
N PHE A 29 -0.33 6.02 1.27
CA PHE A 29 0.24 4.75 1.71
C PHE A 29 0.76 3.99 0.50
N GLU A 30 1.75 3.14 0.72
CA GLU A 30 2.27 2.21 -0.28
C GLU A 30 2.09 0.78 0.22
N ILE A 31 1.69 -0.12 -0.68
CA ILE A 31 1.63 -1.55 -0.37
C ILE A 31 3.06 -2.08 -0.29
N VAL A 32 3.39 -2.72 0.82
CA VAL A 32 4.70 -3.29 1.07
C VAL A 32 4.59 -4.80 1.24
N GLN A 33 5.63 -5.50 0.81
CA GLN A 33 5.74 -6.93 1.08
C GLN A 33 6.06 -7.13 2.56
N GLY A 34 5.27 -7.95 3.23
CA GLY A 34 5.48 -8.33 4.62
C GLY A 34 5.24 -9.81 4.83
N ASP A 35 5.79 -10.35 5.91
CA ASP A 35 5.62 -11.75 6.26
C ASP A 35 4.16 -12.05 6.61
N THR A 36 3.66 -13.20 6.18
CA THR A 36 2.29 -13.61 6.50
C THR A 36 2.13 -13.70 8.01
N LYS A 37 1.26 -12.86 8.56
CA LYS A 37 0.99 -12.81 10.00
C LYS A 37 -0.30 -13.55 10.30
N VAL A 38 -0.19 -14.71 10.94
CA VAL A 38 -1.33 -15.49 11.42
C VAL A 38 -1.63 -15.06 12.85
N THR A 39 -2.82 -14.52 13.09
CA THR A 39 -3.37 -14.34 14.44
C THR A 39 -4.45 -15.38 14.68
N HIS A 40 -4.90 -15.52 15.93
CA HIS A 40 -5.98 -16.44 16.29
C HIS A 40 -7.29 -16.19 15.51
N PHE A 41 -7.50 -14.95 15.05
CA PHE A 41 -8.74 -14.54 14.38
C PHE A 41 -8.60 -14.42 12.87
N ARG A 42 -7.43 -14.03 12.35
CA ARG A 42 -7.24 -13.71 10.93
C ARG A 42 -5.79 -13.94 10.48
N THR A 43 -5.66 -14.28 9.20
CA THR A 43 -4.37 -14.31 8.51
C THR A 43 -4.21 -13.06 7.65
N TYR A 44 -3.16 -12.28 7.91
CA TYR A 44 -2.83 -11.08 7.15
C TYR A 44 -1.69 -11.37 6.17
N LYS A 45 -1.92 -11.08 4.89
CA LYS A 45 -0.95 -11.24 3.80
C LYS A 45 -0.58 -9.91 3.11
N LEU A 46 -1.27 -8.83 3.46
CA LEU A 46 -1.10 -7.51 2.87
C LEU A 46 -0.72 -6.53 3.96
N PHE A 47 0.31 -5.75 3.70
CA PHE A 47 0.80 -4.71 4.59
C PHE A 47 0.93 -3.41 3.82
N CYS A 48 0.77 -2.30 4.53
CA CYS A 48 0.99 -0.97 3.99
C CYS A 48 1.81 -0.13 4.95
N CYS A 49 2.58 0.81 4.40
CA CYS A 49 3.30 1.81 5.18
C CYS A 49 3.01 3.20 4.60
N ALA A 50 3.09 4.24 5.44
CA ALA A 50 2.92 5.61 4.97
C ALA A 50 4.13 6.01 4.11
N CYS A 51 3.89 6.69 2.98
CA CYS A 51 4.98 7.10 2.08
C CYS A 51 5.99 8.01 2.82
N ASP A 52 5.52 8.90 3.68
CA ASP A 52 6.38 9.77 4.51
C ASP A 52 7.42 8.99 5.35
N ILE A 53 7.08 7.76 5.76
CA ILE A 53 7.97 6.89 6.54
C ILE A 53 8.91 6.12 5.61
N LEU A 54 8.40 5.66 4.46
CA LEU A 54 9.18 4.92 3.47
C LEU A 54 10.25 5.80 2.82
N ASP A 55 9.92 7.04 2.48
CA ASP A 55 10.82 8.01 1.85
C ASP A 55 11.83 8.62 2.83
N ASN A 56 11.64 8.40 4.14
CA ASN A 56 12.56 8.92 5.15
C ASN A 56 13.91 8.19 5.08
N LYS A 57 14.95 8.91 4.61
CA LYS A 57 16.33 8.40 4.49
C LYS A 57 17.01 8.16 5.84
N TYR A 58 16.53 8.80 6.91
CA TYR A 58 17.12 8.71 8.24
C TYR A 58 16.57 7.54 9.08
N MET A 59 15.49 6.88 8.62
CA MET A 59 14.97 5.69 9.29
C MET A 59 15.61 4.42 8.72
N SER A 60 16.08 3.55 9.60
CA SER A 60 16.51 2.20 9.24
C SER A 60 15.33 1.36 8.74
N GLU A 61 15.59 0.40 7.86
CA GLU A 61 14.56 -0.51 7.35
C GLU A 61 13.83 -1.26 8.47
N ALA A 62 14.55 -1.65 9.52
CA ALA A 62 13.95 -2.31 10.68
C ALA A 62 12.90 -1.43 11.38
N LEU A 63 13.17 -0.12 11.49
CA LEU A 63 12.20 0.83 12.05
C LEU A 63 11.02 1.07 11.10
N LYS A 64 11.26 1.10 9.78
CA LYS A 64 10.19 1.17 8.76
C LYS A 64 9.26 -0.04 8.85
N ARG A 65 9.81 -1.25 8.96
CA ARG A 65 9.05 -2.51 9.12
C ARG A 65 8.16 -2.53 10.37
N ARG A 66 8.60 -1.90 11.48
CA ARG A 66 7.76 -1.76 12.69
C ARG A 66 6.51 -0.90 12.47
N GLN A 67 6.54 0.00 11.49
CA GLN A 67 5.42 0.87 11.14
C GLN A 67 4.48 0.22 10.12
N TYR A 68 4.74 -1.02 9.71
CA TYR A 68 3.89 -1.73 8.77
C TYR A 68 2.54 -2.02 9.43
N SER A 69 1.50 -1.55 8.78
CA SER A 69 0.12 -1.80 9.19
C SER A 69 -0.46 -2.90 8.32
N ALA A 70 -1.03 -3.92 8.97
CA ALA A 70 -1.75 -4.96 8.27
C ALA A 70 -3.00 -4.36 7.60
N LEU A 71 -3.27 -4.78 6.36
CA LEU A 71 -4.38 -4.29 5.56
C LEU A 71 -5.32 -5.44 5.25
N VAL A 72 -6.62 -5.24 5.48
CA VAL A 72 -7.64 -6.22 5.12
C VAL A 72 -7.90 -6.12 3.63
N LYS A 73 -7.99 -7.26 2.92
CA LYS A 73 -8.20 -7.31 1.46
C LYS A 73 -9.40 -6.49 0.99
N ASP A 74 -10.48 -6.51 1.77
CA ASP A 74 -11.74 -5.85 1.42
C ASP A 74 -11.76 -4.35 1.79
N THR A 75 -10.66 -3.81 2.31
CA THR A 75 -10.55 -2.38 2.63
C THR A 75 -10.68 -1.57 1.34
N GLN A 76 -11.65 -0.67 1.29
CA GLN A 76 -11.79 0.25 0.15
C GLN A 76 -10.72 1.34 0.20
N VAL A 77 -10.06 1.53 -0.94
CA VAL A 77 -8.92 2.43 -1.12
C VAL A 77 -9.05 3.16 -2.45
N VAL A 78 -8.44 4.34 -2.55
CA VAL A 78 -8.32 5.06 -3.81
C VAL A 78 -6.93 4.80 -4.36
N TYR A 79 -6.83 4.15 -5.52
CA TYR A 79 -5.54 3.88 -6.15
C TYR A 79 -4.91 5.17 -6.69
N LEU A 80 -3.63 5.36 -6.38
CA LEU A 80 -2.80 6.46 -6.89
C LEU A 80 -1.82 5.87 -7.90
N ARG A 81 -1.99 6.26 -9.17
CA ARG A 81 -1.10 5.84 -10.25
C ARG A 81 0.36 6.13 -9.86
N SER A 82 1.18 5.07 -9.83
CA SER A 82 2.64 5.21 -9.82
C SER A 82 3.08 5.76 -11.18
N THR A 83 4.00 6.73 -11.20
CA THR A 83 4.43 7.43 -12.42
C THR A 83 5.10 6.53 -13.47
N ASN A 84 5.39 5.27 -13.12
CA ASN A 84 6.10 4.30 -13.97
C ASN A 84 5.19 3.32 -14.72
N ASP A 85 3.88 3.53 -14.74
CA ASP A 85 2.97 2.82 -15.65
C ASP A 85 3.08 3.46 -17.05
N GLU A 86 4.26 3.35 -17.67
CA GLU A 86 4.41 3.56 -19.10
C GLU A 86 3.77 2.38 -19.82
N PRO A 87 2.84 2.60 -20.77
CA PRO A 87 2.41 1.52 -21.63
C PRO A 87 3.65 1.05 -22.41
N VAL A 88 4.09 -0.18 -22.19
CA VAL A 88 5.11 -0.81 -23.05
C VAL A 88 4.58 -0.69 -24.48
N PRO A 89 5.24 0.09 -25.37
CA PRO A 89 4.82 0.12 -26.75
C PRO A 89 5.04 -1.28 -27.31
N ALA A 90 3.97 -1.91 -27.80
CA ALA A 90 4.08 -3.11 -28.60
C ALA A 90 4.84 -2.71 -29.88
N PHE A 91 6.09 -3.14 -29.97
CA PHE A 91 6.85 -3.20 -31.21
C PHE A 91 6.73 -4.61 -31.79
#